data_AF-A0A953H9Q3-F1
#
_entry.id   AF-A0A953H9Q3-F1
#
_cell.length_a   1.000
_cell.length_b   1.000
_cell.length_c   1.000
_cell.angle_alpha   90.00
_cell.angle_beta   90.00
_cell.angle_gamma   90.00
#
_symmetry.space_group_name_H-M   'P 1'
#
loop_
_entity.id
_entity.type
_entity.pdbx_description
1 polymer ?
#
loop_
_entity_poly.entity_id
_entity_poly.type
_entity_poly.pdbx_seq_one_letter_code
_entity_poly.pdbx_strand_id
1 'polypeptide(L)'
;MTESDATLPRSEKPRSKFLLRLLTALFCAPVIVLLIVIVWHATRPKPRNAEDYIAQLMSPQTDLQTILELYPALLAYDDFHPTREIRDEDGVRDLMFRPQILAKVMAVESILMIFSGERDKALSLLCAVYHHGSLLQKVQDGLNPSDKLSALYRLTGAQTRIRAATAMKLYALNACVTGDDYTRFIEATTDLTTRARAMRAFHLEYNAIMDRDDVTDKMADSALELARMAAGARRHFLRTGAMPTTAADFGPFPGNRYPKDPFDGKPVRFTVTTNTLVVYTIGPDMVDDRAQISYVFGPNPHSSGDVILPVPNDREFPFPKAPVTATDVSDLHKQFPNGMPPDSFGPVGGKLKTTTSPLCVYSCGPKAWDPPNLATYEITAGYDPTNGLVSEGDLFVEIPKP
;
A
#
# COMPACT_ATOMS: atom_id res chain seq x y z
N MET A 1 78.76 34.70 44.46
CA MET A 1 79.47 33.47 44.04
C MET A 1 78.73 32.33 44.70
N THR A 2 78.02 31.43 44.04
CA THR A 2 78.06 30.96 42.65
C THR A 2 76.67 30.45 42.24
N GLU A 3 76.25 30.81 41.04
CA GLU A 3 75.13 30.20 40.29
C GLU A 3 75.40 28.71 40.03
N SER A 4 74.33 27.92 40.03
CA SER A 4 74.32 26.57 39.47
C SER A 4 72.87 26.19 39.13
N ASP A 5 72.42 26.67 37.96
CA ASP A 5 71.19 26.23 37.30
C ASP A 5 71.33 24.75 36.89
N ALA A 6 70.52 23.89 37.50
CA ALA A 6 70.39 22.49 37.13
C ALA A 6 69.23 22.33 36.14
N THR A 7 69.57 22.30 34.85
CA THR A 7 68.67 21.96 33.75
C THR A 7 68.20 20.50 33.83
N LEU A 8 66.90 20.28 34.03
CA LEU A 8 66.27 18.97 33.89
C LEU A 8 66.23 18.54 32.40
N PRO A 9 66.58 17.28 32.06
CA PRO A 9 66.58 16.81 30.69
C PRO A 9 65.14 16.69 30.16
N ARG A 10 64.81 17.48 29.12
CA ARG A 10 63.59 17.31 28.35
C ARG A 10 63.62 15.96 27.64
N SER A 11 62.85 15.02 28.16
CA SER A 11 62.51 13.76 27.49
C SER A 11 61.78 14.07 26.17
N GLU A 12 62.49 13.96 25.05
CA GLU A 12 61.90 13.92 23.72
C GLU A 12 61.07 12.63 23.57
N LYS A 13 59.78 12.71 23.91
CA LYS A 13 58.84 11.62 23.64
C LYS A 13 58.65 11.45 22.12
N PRO A 14 58.44 10.20 21.63
CA PRO A 14 58.55 9.83 20.23
C PRO A 14 57.34 10.29 19.42
N ARG A 15 57.30 11.58 19.05
CA ARG A 15 56.25 12.16 18.19
C ARG A 15 56.17 11.49 16.81
N SER A 16 57.28 10.91 16.32
CA SER A 16 57.35 10.26 15.01
C SER A 16 56.56 8.95 14.93
N LYS A 17 56.55 8.12 15.99
CA LYS A 17 55.79 6.85 16.01
C LYS A 17 54.28 7.07 16.06
N PHE A 18 53.83 8.15 16.70
CA PHE A 18 52.41 8.52 16.72
C PHE A 18 51.93 9.03 15.35
N LEU A 19 52.73 9.91 14.72
CA LEU A 19 52.39 10.45 13.40
C LEU A 19 52.31 9.36 12.32
N LEU A 20 53.24 8.39 12.34
CA LEU A 20 53.25 7.28 11.40
C LEU A 20 52.02 6.38 11.57
N ARG A 21 51.63 6.04 12.81
CA ARG A 21 50.42 5.24 13.08
C ARG A 21 49.14 5.96 12.68
N LEU A 22 49.07 7.28 12.89
CA LEU A 22 47.93 8.11 12.49
C LEU A 22 47.80 8.17 10.96
N LEU A 23 48.93 8.35 10.25
CA LEU A 23 48.96 8.34 8.79
C LEU A 23 48.59 6.95 8.23
N THR A 24 49.11 5.86 8.78
CA THR A 24 48.72 4.51 8.35
C THR A 24 47.23 4.24 8.59
N ALA A 25 46.66 4.67 9.73
CA ALA A 25 45.23 4.54 9.98
C ALA A 25 44.39 5.39 8.99
N LEU A 26 44.82 6.61 8.68
CA LEU A 26 44.16 7.50 7.71
C LEU A 26 44.24 6.97 6.26
N PHE A 27 45.32 6.29 5.88
CA PHE A 27 45.48 5.72 4.53
C PHE A 27 44.84 4.33 4.41
N CYS A 28 44.80 3.53 5.47
CA CYS A 28 44.18 2.20 5.45
C CYS A 28 42.66 2.25 5.62
N ALA A 29 42.12 3.23 6.37
CA ALA A 29 40.67 3.33 6.59
C ALA A 29 39.85 3.44 5.28
N PRO A 30 40.23 4.25 4.27
CA PRO A 30 39.51 4.31 3.00
C PRO A 30 39.57 2.98 2.23
N VAL A 31 40.71 2.28 2.28
CA VAL A 31 40.88 0.97 1.61
C VAL A 31 40.05 -0.11 2.30
N ILE A 32 40.02 -0.12 3.64
CA ILE A 32 39.19 -1.05 4.41
C ILE A 32 37.71 -0.76 4.18
N VAL A 33 37.29 0.50 4.18
CA VAL A 33 35.90 0.89 3.87
C VAL A 33 35.54 0.49 2.45
N LEU A 34 36.41 0.74 1.47
CA LEU A 34 36.18 0.32 0.08
C LEU A 34 36.07 -1.20 -0.05
N LEU A 35 36.94 -1.97 0.60
CA LEU A 35 36.87 -3.43 0.62
C LEU A 35 35.59 -3.93 1.31
N ILE A 36 35.17 -3.31 2.41
CA ILE A 36 33.89 -3.62 3.07
C ILE A 36 32.73 -3.34 2.11
N VAL A 37 32.73 -2.20 1.41
CA VAL A 37 31.69 -1.86 0.43
C VAL A 37 31.69 -2.83 -0.75
N ILE A 38 32.85 -3.21 -1.29
CA ILE A 38 32.97 -4.19 -2.38
C ILE A 38 32.48 -5.57 -1.94
N VAL A 39 32.96 -6.07 -0.79
CA VAL A 39 32.53 -7.36 -0.25
C VAL A 39 31.04 -7.34 0.08
N TRP A 40 30.54 -6.25 0.65
CA TRP A 40 29.11 -6.07 0.92
C TRP A 40 28.29 -6.09 -0.38
N HIS A 41 28.71 -5.38 -1.42
CA HIS A 41 28.04 -5.43 -2.73
C HIS A 41 28.14 -6.80 -3.42
N ALA A 42 29.27 -7.49 -3.30
CA ALA A 42 29.49 -8.80 -3.92
C ALA A 42 28.77 -9.95 -3.21
N THR A 43 28.55 -9.83 -1.90
CA THR A 43 27.85 -10.83 -1.07
C THR A 43 26.38 -10.53 -0.86
N ARG A 44 25.91 -9.33 -1.23
CA ARG A 44 24.49 -9.01 -1.18
C ARG A 44 23.74 -9.94 -2.14
N PRO A 45 22.70 -10.65 -1.68
CA PRO A 45 21.85 -11.41 -2.59
C PRO A 45 21.37 -10.47 -3.68
N LYS A 46 21.45 -10.92 -4.94
CA LYS A 46 20.97 -10.12 -6.06
C LYS A 46 19.50 -9.77 -5.80
N PRO A 47 19.09 -8.51 -6.08
CA PRO A 47 17.69 -8.14 -6.00
C PRO A 47 16.87 -9.13 -6.83
N ARG A 48 15.74 -9.55 -6.27
CA ARG A 48 14.81 -10.44 -6.96
C ARG A 48 13.94 -9.59 -7.85
N ASN A 49 14.05 -9.78 -9.16
CA ASN A 49 13.20 -9.13 -10.14
C ASN A 49 11.77 -9.69 -10.03
N ALA A 50 10.81 -8.83 -9.68
CA ALA A 50 9.41 -9.21 -9.57
C ALA A 50 8.73 -9.48 -10.92
N GLU A 51 9.26 -8.97 -12.03
CA GLU A 51 8.61 -9.08 -13.32
C GLU A 51 8.45 -10.55 -13.76
N ASP A 52 9.50 -11.36 -13.69
CA ASP A 52 9.45 -12.79 -14.05
C ASP A 52 8.43 -13.54 -13.20
N TYR A 53 8.35 -13.18 -11.91
CA TYR A 53 7.41 -13.78 -10.98
C TYR A 53 5.96 -13.41 -11.33
N ILE A 54 5.69 -12.14 -11.61
CA ILE A 54 4.37 -11.67 -12.03
C ILE A 54 3.98 -12.30 -13.38
N ALA A 55 4.93 -12.41 -14.31
CA ALA A 55 4.70 -13.07 -15.60
C ALA A 55 4.34 -14.56 -15.42
N GLN A 56 4.98 -15.26 -14.48
CA GLN A 56 4.65 -16.63 -14.11
C GLN A 56 3.23 -16.73 -13.53
N LEU A 57 2.90 -15.86 -12.57
CA LEU A 57 1.56 -15.81 -11.95
C LEU A 57 0.46 -15.56 -12.98
N MET A 58 0.75 -14.80 -14.03
CA MET A 58 -0.21 -14.47 -15.09
C MET A 58 -0.11 -15.40 -16.30
N SER A 59 0.61 -16.52 -16.19
CA SER A 59 0.61 -17.51 -17.24
C SER A 59 -0.78 -18.15 -17.38
N PRO A 60 -1.26 -18.46 -18.60
CA PRO A 60 -2.58 -19.08 -18.81
C PRO A 60 -2.77 -20.42 -18.08
N GLN A 61 -1.69 -21.02 -17.59
CA GLN A 61 -1.69 -22.28 -16.85
C GLN A 61 -1.87 -22.08 -15.34
N THR A 62 -1.83 -20.85 -14.84
CA THR A 62 -1.98 -20.56 -13.41
C THR A 62 -3.42 -20.14 -13.13
N ASP A 63 -4.16 -20.98 -12.42
CA ASP A 63 -5.52 -20.64 -11.99
C ASP A 63 -5.54 -19.57 -10.88
N LEU A 64 -6.71 -18.95 -10.68
CA LEU A 64 -6.89 -17.88 -9.69
C LEU A 64 -6.52 -18.34 -8.26
N GLN A 65 -6.84 -19.57 -7.88
CA GLN A 65 -6.53 -20.09 -6.55
C GLN A 65 -5.02 -20.15 -6.31
N THR A 66 -4.29 -20.66 -7.31
CA THR A 66 -2.83 -20.70 -7.29
C THR A 66 -2.24 -19.29 -7.24
N ILE A 67 -2.81 -18.33 -8.00
CA ILE A 67 -2.41 -16.94 -7.92
C ILE A 67 -2.59 -16.39 -6.50
N LEU A 68 -3.75 -16.61 -5.87
CA LEU A 68 -4.05 -16.12 -4.52
C LEU A 68 -3.07 -16.65 -3.47
N GLU A 69 -2.67 -17.91 -3.59
CA GLU A 69 -1.70 -18.55 -2.69
C GLU A 69 -0.28 -18.01 -2.88
N LEU A 70 0.11 -17.76 -4.12
CA LEU A 70 1.48 -17.37 -4.47
C LEU A 70 1.69 -15.84 -4.43
N TYR A 71 0.66 -15.03 -4.68
CA TYR A 71 0.79 -13.57 -4.78
C TYR A 71 1.47 -12.92 -3.55
N PRO A 72 1.19 -13.32 -2.30
CA PRO A 72 1.88 -12.78 -1.12
C PRO A 72 3.41 -12.90 -1.14
N ALA A 73 3.97 -13.89 -1.86
CA ALA A 73 5.42 -14.03 -1.98
C ALA A 73 6.08 -12.84 -2.70
N LEU A 74 5.30 -12.00 -3.39
CA LEU A 74 5.76 -10.74 -3.97
C LEU A 74 6.37 -9.79 -2.92
N LEU A 75 5.94 -9.89 -1.65
CA LEU A 75 6.54 -9.16 -0.52
C LEU A 75 8.02 -9.50 -0.32
N ALA A 76 8.52 -10.59 -0.88
CA ALA A 76 9.92 -10.96 -0.77
C ALA A 76 10.80 -10.25 -1.85
N TYR A 77 10.19 -9.68 -2.88
CA TYR A 77 10.89 -9.04 -4.00
C TYR A 77 11.20 -7.58 -3.67
N ASP A 78 12.34 -7.10 -4.12
CA ASP A 78 12.87 -5.76 -3.84
C ASP A 78 13.14 -4.94 -5.10
N ASP A 79 12.83 -5.51 -6.26
CA ASP A 79 13.04 -4.86 -7.55
C ASP A 79 12.02 -5.24 -8.61
N PHE A 80 11.95 -4.40 -9.64
CA PHE A 80 11.20 -4.66 -10.85
C PHE A 80 11.97 -4.07 -12.03
N HIS A 81 12.33 -4.92 -12.97
CA HIS A 81 12.95 -4.51 -14.22
C HIS A 81 12.25 -5.22 -15.37
N PRO A 82 11.72 -4.48 -16.36
CA PRO A 82 11.21 -5.10 -17.56
C PRO A 82 12.34 -5.83 -18.30
N THR A 83 12.19 -7.13 -18.49
CA THR A 83 13.12 -8.04 -19.18
C THR A 83 12.85 -8.06 -20.68
N ARG A 84 11.62 -7.71 -21.09
CA ARG A 84 11.21 -7.66 -22.49
C ARG A 84 11.36 -6.25 -23.04
N GLU A 85 12.10 -6.14 -24.13
CA GLU A 85 12.13 -4.93 -24.94
C GLU A 85 10.74 -4.71 -25.53
N ILE A 86 10.11 -3.59 -25.19
CA ILE A 86 8.80 -3.23 -25.72
C ILE A 86 9.00 -2.64 -27.10
N ARG A 87 8.53 -3.37 -28.12
CA ARG A 87 8.73 -2.97 -29.53
C ARG A 87 7.49 -2.39 -30.19
N ASP A 88 6.31 -2.58 -29.58
CA ASP A 88 5.02 -2.21 -30.15
C ASP A 88 3.99 -1.82 -29.07
N GLU A 89 2.84 -1.31 -29.53
CA GLU A 89 1.72 -0.90 -28.68
C GLU A 89 1.13 -2.07 -27.88
N ASP A 90 1.13 -3.27 -28.43
CA ASP A 90 0.63 -4.49 -27.77
C ASP A 90 1.52 -4.87 -26.58
N GLY A 91 2.84 -4.72 -26.70
CA GLY A 91 3.79 -4.89 -25.60
C GLY A 91 3.57 -3.87 -24.48
N VAL A 92 3.32 -2.59 -24.81
CA VAL A 92 2.96 -1.57 -23.82
C VAL A 92 1.65 -1.94 -23.11
N ARG A 93 0.66 -2.37 -23.89
CA ARG A 93 -0.65 -2.78 -23.40
C ARG A 93 -0.51 -3.92 -22.39
N ASP A 94 0.15 -5.00 -22.78
CA ASP A 94 0.34 -6.18 -21.93
C ASP A 94 1.05 -5.83 -20.64
N LEU A 95 2.13 -5.06 -20.73
CA LEU A 95 2.95 -4.65 -19.59
C LEU A 95 2.19 -3.79 -18.57
N MET A 96 1.22 -3.02 -19.05
CA MET A 96 0.47 -2.06 -18.25
C MET A 96 -0.80 -2.64 -17.66
N PHE A 97 -1.57 -3.34 -18.49
CA PHE A 97 -2.85 -3.86 -18.06
C PHE A 97 -2.68 -5.05 -17.13
N ARG A 98 -1.72 -5.93 -17.40
CA ARG A 98 -1.53 -7.16 -16.60
C ARG A 98 -1.30 -6.86 -15.11
N PRO A 99 -0.33 -6.02 -14.71
CA PRO A 99 -0.17 -5.63 -13.31
C PRO A 99 -1.40 -4.98 -12.69
N GLN A 100 -2.11 -4.13 -13.45
CA GLN A 100 -3.30 -3.45 -12.96
C GLN A 100 -4.47 -4.39 -12.74
N ILE A 101 -4.69 -5.31 -13.68
CA ILE A 101 -5.71 -6.34 -13.59
C ILE A 101 -5.43 -7.19 -12.36
N LEU A 102 -4.22 -7.73 -12.26
CA LEU A 102 -3.84 -8.57 -11.13
C LEU A 102 -4.01 -7.84 -9.80
N ALA A 103 -3.54 -6.58 -9.69
CA ALA A 103 -3.74 -5.76 -8.51
C ALA A 103 -5.22 -5.54 -8.15
N LYS A 104 -6.09 -5.29 -9.15
CA LYS A 104 -7.53 -5.11 -8.92
C LYS A 104 -8.18 -6.41 -8.43
N VAL A 105 -7.87 -7.53 -9.08
CA VAL A 105 -8.40 -8.85 -8.71
C VAL A 105 -8.01 -9.17 -7.27
N MET A 106 -6.72 -9.07 -6.95
CA MET A 106 -6.22 -9.33 -5.60
C MET A 106 -6.83 -8.39 -4.56
N ALA A 107 -7.09 -7.12 -4.89
CA ALA A 107 -7.76 -6.19 -3.97
C ALA A 107 -9.24 -6.57 -3.72
N VAL A 108 -9.97 -7.00 -4.76
CA VAL A 108 -11.35 -7.48 -4.63
C VAL A 108 -11.42 -8.80 -3.87
N GLU A 109 -10.56 -9.75 -4.21
CA GLU A 109 -10.43 -11.02 -3.50
C GLU A 109 -10.07 -10.81 -2.04
N SER A 110 -9.23 -9.82 -1.72
CA SER A 110 -8.97 -9.46 -0.32
C SER A 110 -10.24 -9.00 0.39
N ILE A 111 -11.09 -8.18 -0.26
CA ILE A 111 -12.37 -7.74 0.32
C ILE A 111 -13.30 -8.93 0.57
N LEU A 112 -13.37 -9.84 -0.40
CA LEU A 112 -14.14 -11.08 -0.33
C LEU A 112 -13.64 -12.00 0.80
N MET A 113 -12.33 -12.17 0.95
CA MET A 113 -11.70 -12.89 2.07
C MET A 113 -12.04 -12.28 3.43
N ILE A 114 -12.17 -10.95 3.55
CA ILE A 114 -12.62 -10.33 4.79
C ILE A 114 -14.05 -10.80 5.14
N PHE A 115 -14.95 -10.96 4.17
CA PHE A 115 -16.30 -11.49 4.39
C PHE A 115 -16.31 -12.96 4.81
N SER A 116 -15.41 -13.75 4.24
CA SER A 116 -15.22 -15.16 4.59
C SER A 116 -14.50 -15.37 5.94
N GLY A 117 -14.08 -14.29 6.61
CA GLY A 117 -13.35 -14.34 7.87
C GLY A 117 -11.85 -14.63 7.74
N GLU A 118 -11.31 -14.69 6.52
CA GLU A 118 -9.90 -14.97 6.20
C GLU A 118 -9.04 -13.70 6.29
N ARG A 119 -9.12 -13.00 7.44
CA ARG A 119 -8.53 -11.66 7.63
C ARG A 119 -7.03 -11.62 7.42
N ASP A 120 -6.29 -12.64 7.88
CA ASP A 120 -4.84 -12.69 7.72
C ASP A 120 -4.42 -12.81 6.25
N LYS A 121 -5.11 -13.67 5.50
CA LYS A 121 -4.87 -13.82 4.06
C LYS A 121 -5.19 -12.53 3.33
N ALA A 122 -6.35 -11.91 3.64
CA ALA A 122 -6.74 -10.62 3.09
C ALA A 122 -5.69 -9.54 3.35
N LEU A 123 -5.21 -9.40 4.60
CA LEU A 123 -4.19 -8.40 4.93
C LEU A 123 -2.89 -8.65 4.18
N SER A 124 -2.42 -9.90 4.15
CA SER A 124 -1.19 -10.28 3.43
C SER A 124 -1.32 -9.97 1.94
N LEU A 125 -2.48 -10.23 1.34
CA LEU A 125 -2.75 -9.98 -0.06
C LEU A 125 -2.79 -8.47 -0.37
N LEU A 126 -3.47 -7.67 0.46
CA LEU A 126 -3.46 -6.21 0.34
C LEU A 126 -2.05 -5.63 0.47
N CYS A 127 -1.24 -6.15 1.40
CA CYS A 127 0.15 -5.73 1.54
C CYS A 127 0.96 -6.03 0.27
N ALA A 128 0.77 -7.22 -0.32
CA ALA A 128 1.41 -7.58 -1.57
C ALA A 128 0.97 -6.69 -2.75
N VAL A 129 -0.32 -6.32 -2.84
CA VAL A 129 -0.80 -5.39 -3.88
C VAL A 129 -0.17 -4.00 -3.70
N TYR A 130 -0.11 -3.49 -2.47
CA TYR A 130 0.54 -2.19 -2.23
C TYR A 130 2.05 -2.25 -2.56
N HIS A 131 2.72 -3.33 -2.17
CA HIS A 131 4.13 -3.54 -2.47
C HIS A 131 4.38 -3.68 -3.98
N HIS A 132 3.52 -4.38 -4.71
CA HIS A 132 3.55 -4.45 -6.18
C HIS A 132 3.57 -3.07 -6.81
N GLY A 133 2.67 -2.18 -6.37
CA GLY A 133 2.65 -0.82 -6.88
C GLY A 133 3.91 -0.02 -6.52
N SER A 134 4.55 -0.33 -5.37
CA SER A 134 5.83 0.27 -4.99
C SER A 134 6.97 -0.21 -5.91
N LEU A 135 6.99 -1.50 -6.23
CA LEU A 135 7.96 -2.11 -7.15
C LEU A 135 7.87 -1.48 -8.56
N LEU A 136 6.65 -1.29 -9.07
CA LEU A 136 6.43 -0.66 -10.38
C LEU A 136 6.93 0.79 -10.45
N GLN A 137 6.94 1.52 -9.33
CA GLN A 137 7.50 2.87 -9.31
C GLN A 137 9.03 2.90 -9.33
N LYS A 138 9.68 1.82 -8.89
CA LYS A 138 11.15 1.72 -8.83
C LYS A 138 11.82 1.57 -10.21
N VAL A 139 11.06 1.17 -11.23
CA VAL A 139 11.55 0.90 -12.61
C VAL A 139 12.35 2.07 -13.22
N GLN A 140 12.21 3.28 -12.67
CA GLN A 140 12.91 4.49 -13.09
C GLN A 140 14.45 4.43 -12.96
N ASP A 141 15.02 3.63 -12.05
CA ASP A 141 16.47 3.65 -11.81
C ASP A 141 17.31 3.22 -13.03
N GLY A 142 16.70 2.62 -14.05
CA GLY A 142 17.37 2.22 -15.31
C GLY A 142 16.87 2.92 -16.58
N LEU A 143 15.80 3.72 -16.52
CA LEU A 143 15.18 4.36 -17.68
C LEU A 143 15.37 5.88 -17.66
N ASN A 144 15.47 6.49 -18.84
CA ASN A 144 15.48 7.95 -18.93
C ASN A 144 14.16 8.50 -18.34
N PRO A 145 14.16 9.44 -17.37
CA PRO A 145 12.94 10.01 -16.80
C PRO A 145 11.98 10.63 -17.83
N SER A 146 12.48 11.01 -19.02
CA SER A 146 11.64 11.48 -20.13
C SER A 146 11.01 10.36 -20.97
N ASP A 147 11.30 9.10 -20.66
CA ASP A 147 10.71 7.94 -21.32
C ASP A 147 9.24 7.81 -20.92
N LYS A 148 8.35 7.81 -21.91
CA LYS A 148 6.91 7.61 -21.74
C LYS A 148 6.62 6.35 -20.95
N LEU A 149 7.44 5.31 -21.12
CA LEU A 149 7.28 4.05 -20.41
C LEU A 149 7.47 4.20 -18.89
N SER A 150 8.47 4.97 -18.46
CA SER A 150 8.72 5.22 -17.03
C SER A 150 7.52 5.93 -16.38
N ALA A 151 6.95 6.93 -17.05
CA ALA A 151 5.75 7.63 -16.57
C ALA A 151 4.54 6.69 -16.43
N LEU A 152 4.35 5.79 -17.40
CA LEU A 152 3.27 4.80 -17.37
C LEU A 152 3.40 3.83 -16.19
N TYR A 153 4.62 3.38 -15.88
CA TYR A 153 4.90 2.55 -14.70
C TYR A 153 4.63 3.28 -13.39
N ARG A 154 5.05 4.54 -13.27
CA ARG A 154 4.78 5.36 -12.08
C ARG A 154 3.29 5.54 -11.84
N LEU A 155 2.56 5.92 -12.87
CA LEU A 155 1.11 6.08 -12.79
C LEU A 155 0.43 4.76 -12.40
N THR A 156 0.85 3.64 -13.01
CA THR A 156 0.32 2.32 -12.69
C THR A 156 0.60 1.92 -11.25
N GLY A 157 1.85 2.08 -10.80
CA GLY A 157 2.25 1.75 -9.44
C GLY A 157 1.52 2.60 -8.39
N ALA A 158 1.34 3.89 -8.65
CA ALA A 158 0.57 4.78 -7.79
C ALA A 158 -0.91 4.37 -7.72
N GLN A 159 -1.55 4.10 -8.86
CA GLN A 159 -2.94 3.63 -8.91
C GLN A 159 -3.13 2.28 -8.20
N THR A 160 -2.19 1.35 -8.37
CA THR A 160 -2.18 0.06 -7.67
C THR A 160 -2.12 0.24 -6.15
N ARG A 161 -1.25 1.13 -5.66
CA ARG A 161 -1.18 1.45 -4.22
C ARG A 161 -2.43 2.15 -3.70
N ILE A 162 -3.02 3.09 -4.45
CA ILE A 162 -4.28 3.74 -4.07
C ILE A 162 -5.38 2.70 -3.87
N ARG A 163 -5.50 1.71 -4.78
CA ARG A 163 -6.48 0.62 -4.66
C ARG A 163 -6.24 -0.22 -3.42
N ALA A 164 -5.00 -0.67 -3.20
CA ALA A 164 -4.64 -1.43 -2.02
C ALA A 164 -4.93 -0.65 -0.73
N ALA A 165 -4.52 0.62 -0.66
CA ALA A 165 -4.77 1.49 0.47
C ALA A 165 -6.27 1.71 0.70
N THR A 166 -7.07 1.84 -0.35
CA THR A 166 -8.54 1.95 -0.25
C THR A 166 -9.16 0.69 0.34
N ALA A 167 -8.75 -0.50 -0.12
CA ALA A 167 -9.19 -1.75 0.48
C ALA A 167 -8.66 -1.94 1.93
N MET A 168 -7.46 -1.42 2.24
CA MET A 168 -6.95 -1.37 3.62
C MET A 168 -7.77 -0.44 4.53
N LYS A 169 -8.41 0.62 4.02
CA LYS A 169 -9.38 1.42 4.80
C LYS A 169 -10.57 0.55 5.21
N LEU A 170 -11.09 -0.26 4.28
CA LEU A 170 -12.16 -1.22 4.59
C LEU A 170 -11.70 -2.22 5.64
N TYR A 171 -10.49 -2.75 5.51
CA TYR A 171 -9.88 -3.64 6.52
C TYR A 171 -9.77 -2.94 7.89
N ALA A 172 -9.22 -1.74 7.95
CA ALA A 172 -9.01 -0.98 9.18
C ALA A 172 -10.32 -0.65 9.92
N LEU A 173 -11.36 -0.24 9.19
CA LEU A 173 -12.64 0.15 9.80
C LEU A 173 -13.46 -1.08 10.26
N ASN A 174 -13.30 -2.21 9.57
CA ASN A 174 -14.22 -3.32 9.70
C ASN A 174 -13.62 -4.61 10.25
N ALA A 175 -12.40 -4.96 9.84
CA ALA A 175 -11.73 -6.21 10.20
C ALA A 175 -10.79 -6.05 11.41
N CYS A 176 -10.26 -4.84 11.67
CA CYS A 176 -9.47 -4.55 12.86
C CYS A 176 -10.36 -4.45 14.12
N VAL A 177 -10.81 -5.58 14.64
CA VAL A 177 -11.78 -5.63 15.76
C VAL A 177 -11.14 -5.99 17.09
N THR A 178 -9.97 -6.59 17.08
CA THR A 178 -9.19 -6.93 18.29
C THR A 178 -7.91 -6.12 18.39
N GLY A 179 -7.28 -6.13 19.58
CA GLY A 179 -5.94 -5.56 19.77
C GLY A 179 -4.88 -6.23 18.90
N ASP A 180 -5.02 -7.54 18.65
CA ASP A 180 -4.10 -8.31 17.82
C ASP A 180 -4.27 -7.97 16.33
N ASP A 181 -5.51 -7.80 15.87
CA ASP A 181 -5.77 -7.37 14.47
C ASP A 181 -5.15 -5.99 14.22
N TYR A 182 -5.29 -5.06 15.18
CA TYR A 182 -4.66 -3.75 15.11
C TYR A 182 -3.13 -3.86 15.04
N THR A 183 -2.52 -4.64 15.95
CA THR A 183 -1.06 -4.78 16.00
C THR A 183 -0.52 -5.33 14.69
N ARG A 184 -1.11 -6.43 14.19
CA ARG A 184 -0.76 -7.02 12.89
C ARG A 184 -0.91 -6.01 11.74
N PHE A 185 -2.03 -5.29 11.68
CA PHE A 185 -2.27 -4.27 10.65
C PHE A 185 -1.22 -3.16 10.68
N ILE A 186 -0.91 -2.62 11.86
CA ILE A 186 0.06 -1.54 11.99
C ILE A 186 1.47 -1.99 11.65
N GLU A 187 1.89 -3.18 12.11
CA GLU A 187 3.20 -3.75 11.78
C GLU A 187 3.35 -3.98 10.27
N ALA A 188 2.40 -4.70 9.67
CA ALA A 188 2.42 -5.03 8.25
C ALA A 188 2.46 -3.77 7.39
N THR A 189 1.62 -2.77 7.72
CA THR A 189 1.60 -1.53 6.95
C THR A 189 2.86 -0.70 7.16
N THR A 190 3.40 -0.58 8.39
CA THR A 190 4.60 0.24 8.68
C THR A 190 5.81 -0.19 7.84
N ASP A 191 5.97 -1.50 7.65
CA ASP A 191 7.00 -2.06 6.78
C ASP A 191 6.83 -1.59 5.33
N LEU A 192 5.60 -1.58 4.80
CA LEU A 192 5.33 -1.12 3.42
C LEU A 192 5.75 0.32 3.17
N THR A 193 5.42 1.26 4.06
CA THR A 193 5.84 2.66 3.88
C THR A 193 7.36 2.80 3.96
N THR A 194 8.00 2.02 4.82
CA THR A 194 9.47 2.01 4.93
C THR A 194 10.10 1.54 3.61
N ARG A 195 9.59 0.46 3.04
CA ARG A 195 10.02 -0.07 1.74
C ARG A 195 9.75 0.90 0.60
N ALA A 196 8.54 1.45 0.51
CA ALA A 196 8.16 2.41 -0.52
C ALA A 196 9.01 3.70 -0.44
N ARG A 197 9.38 4.17 0.77
CA ARG A 197 10.32 5.28 0.93
C ARG A 197 11.75 4.90 0.55
N ALA A 198 12.20 3.71 0.91
CA ALA A 198 13.53 3.22 0.53
C ALA A 198 13.67 3.10 -1.00
N MET A 199 12.60 2.72 -1.70
CA MET A 199 12.55 2.68 -3.18
C MET A 199 12.59 4.08 -3.81
N ARG A 200 12.17 5.13 -3.10
CA ARG A 200 12.15 6.53 -3.59
C ARG A 200 13.41 7.33 -3.28
N ALA A 201 14.22 6.90 -2.30
CA ALA A 201 15.34 7.69 -1.77
C ALA A 201 16.45 8.01 -2.81
N PHE A 202 16.41 7.39 -3.99
CA PHE A 202 17.33 7.67 -5.10
C PHE A 202 16.88 8.81 -6.03
N HIS A 203 15.74 9.45 -5.78
CA HIS A 203 15.19 10.52 -6.63
C HIS A 203 15.30 11.89 -5.95
N LEU A 204 16.53 12.43 -5.86
CA LEU A 204 16.77 13.78 -5.36
C LEU A 204 16.97 14.79 -6.51
N GLU A 205 16.38 15.97 -6.32
CA GLU A 205 16.58 17.23 -7.05
C GLU A 205 15.86 17.45 -8.39
N TYR A 206 14.54 17.23 -8.44
CA TYR A 206 13.71 17.96 -9.43
C TYR A 206 12.73 18.91 -8.74
N ASN A 207 12.90 20.21 -9.02
CA ASN A 207 12.36 21.34 -8.27
C ASN A 207 10.93 21.79 -8.67
N ALA A 208 10.24 22.31 -7.65
CA ALA A 208 9.25 23.40 -7.61
C ALA A 208 7.81 23.23 -8.12
N ILE A 209 7.47 22.20 -8.90
CA ILE A 209 6.06 21.91 -9.22
C ILE A 209 5.83 20.43 -8.92
N MET A 210 4.93 20.13 -7.98
CA MET A 210 4.48 18.74 -7.80
C MET A 210 3.89 18.27 -9.13
N ASP A 211 4.61 17.38 -9.80
CA ASP A 211 4.09 16.71 -10.98
C ASP A 211 2.86 15.89 -10.57
N ARG A 212 1.94 15.67 -11.51
CA ARG A 212 0.75 14.83 -11.34
C ARG A 212 1.10 13.45 -10.75
N ASP A 213 2.27 12.92 -11.11
CA ASP A 213 2.79 11.67 -10.60
C ASP A 213 3.10 11.74 -9.09
N ASP A 214 3.73 12.82 -8.61
CA ASP A 214 4.04 13.05 -7.18
C ASP A 214 2.77 13.25 -6.35
N VAL A 215 1.77 13.95 -6.90
CA VAL A 215 0.44 14.04 -6.27
C VAL A 215 -0.15 12.65 -6.10
N THR A 216 -0.19 11.85 -7.16
CA THR A 216 -0.81 10.51 -7.12
C THR A 216 -0.05 9.58 -6.17
N ASP A 217 1.28 9.72 -6.09
CA ASP A 217 2.13 9.00 -5.14
C ASP A 217 1.78 9.34 -3.68
N LYS A 218 1.77 10.63 -3.35
CA LYS A 218 1.41 11.12 -2.01
C LYS A 218 -0.03 10.81 -1.64
N MET A 219 -0.95 10.77 -2.61
CA MET A 219 -2.34 10.32 -2.38
C MET A 219 -2.39 8.85 -1.94
N ALA A 220 -1.57 7.98 -2.52
CA ALA A 220 -1.49 6.58 -2.14
C ALA A 220 -0.97 6.43 -0.70
N ASP A 221 0.09 7.16 -0.36
CA ASP A 221 0.63 7.20 1.00
C ASP A 221 -0.38 7.78 1.99
N SER A 222 -1.09 8.84 1.61
CA SER A 222 -2.08 9.49 2.47
C SER A 222 -3.20 8.53 2.79
N ALA A 223 -3.71 7.81 1.78
CA ALA A 223 -4.73 6.78 1.98
C ALA A 223 -4.29 5.69 2.98
N LEU A 224 -3.02 5.27 2.95
CA LEU A 224 -2.47 4.29 3.87
C LEU A 224 -2.31 4.84 5.29
N GLU A 225 -1.78 6.06 5.44
CA GLU A 225 -1.59 6.71 6.74
C GLU A 225 -2.93 7.02 7.42
N LEU A 226 -3.95 7.42 6.64
CA LEU A 226 -5.33 7.56 7.11
C LEU A 226 -5.91 6.23 7.57
N ALA A 227 -5.66 5.13 6.86
CA ALA A 227 -6.11 3.80 7.28
C ALA A 227 -5.48 3.38 8.63
N ARG A 228 -4.20 3.69 8.87
CA ARG A 228 -3.55 3.46 10.18
C ARG A 228 -4.18 4.27 11.30
N MET A 229 -4.43 5.56 11.06
CA MET A 229 -5.12 6.41 12.03
C MET A 229 -6.53 5.90 12.31
N ALA A 230 -7.28 5.49 11.28
CA ALA A 230 -8.60 4.91 11.43
C ALA A 230 -8.59 3.60 12.25
N ALA A 231 -7.60 2.73 12.04
CA ALA A 231 -7.42 1.52 12.84
C ALA A 231 -7.16 1.85 14.32
N GLY A 232 -6.32 2.85 14.59
CA GLY A 232 -6.05 3.36 15.95
C GLY A 232 -7.31 3.90 16.63
N ALA A 233 -8.07 4.73 15.91
CA ALA A 233 -9.32 5.27 16.39
C ALA A 233 -10.35 4.17 16.70
N ARG A 234 -10.48 3.19 15.79
CA ARG A 234 -11.42 2.09 15.99
C ARG A 234 -11.04 1.21 17.17
N ARG A 235 -9.75 0.89 17.33
CA ARG A 235 -9.26 0.17 18.51
C ARG A 235 -9.59 0.92 19.80
N HIS A 236 -9.37 2.24 19.82
CA HIS A 236 -9.69 3.06 20.99
C HIS A 236 -11.18 2.98 21.30
N PHE A 237 -12.05 3.23 20.31
CA PHE A 237 -13.50 3.17 20.45
C PHE A 237 -13.99 1.82 20.96
N LEU A 238 -13.49 0.71 20.40
CA LEU A 238 -13.87 -0.64 20.84
C LEU A 238 -13.45 -0.94 22.28
N ARG A 239 -12.41 -0.27 22.80
CA ARG A 239 -11.90 -0.45 24.16
C ARG A 239 -12.61 0.46 25.17
N THR A 240 -12.94 1.69 24.80
CA THR A 240 -13.41 2.74 25.73
C THR A 240 -14.87 3.10 25.56
N GLY A 241 -15.48 2.77 24.41
CA GLY A 241 -16.81 3.24 24.01
C GLY A 241 -16.86 4.69 23.53
N ALA A 242 -15.73 5.38 23.42
CA ALA A 242 -15.64 6.78 22.98
C ALA A 242 -14.61 6.95 21.86
N MET A 243 -14.74 7.97 21.02
CA MET A 243 -13.72 8.29 20.01
C MET A 243 -12.48 8.94 20.63
N PRO A 244 -11.29 8.77 20.04
CA PRO A 244 -10.10 9.54 20.39
C PRO A 244 -10.36 11.05 20.48
N THR A 245 -9.85 11.69 21.52
CA THR A 245 -9.91 13.16 21.69
C THR A 245 -8.53 13.80 21.65
N THR A 246 -7.49 12.99 21.85
CA THR A 246 -6.08 13.41 21.81
C THR A 246 -5.30 12.51 20.87
N ALA A 247 -4.12 12.97 20.40
CA ALA A 247 -3.25 12.13 19.59
C ALA A 247 -2.87 10.81 20.31
N ALA A 248 -2.60 10.87 21.62
CA ALA A 248 -2.22 9.72 22.44
C ALA A 248 -3.24 8.57 22.41
N ASP A 249 -4.51 8.90 22.19
CA ASP A 249 -5.61 7.94 22.18
C ASP A 249 -5.55 6.97 21.00
N PHE A 250 -4.88 7.33 19.89
CA PHE A 250 -4.78 6.50 18.66
C PHE A 250 -3.77 5.34 18.77
N GLY A 251 -2.87 5.40 19.76
CA GLY A 251 -1.73 4.49 19.86
C GLY A 251 -2.00 3.15 20.56
N PRO A 252 -0.98 2.28 20.66
CA PRO A 252 0.43 2.55 20.33
C PRO A 252 0.79 2.32 18.86
N PHE A 253 1.54 3.24 18.26
CA PHE A 253 2.22 3.03 16.97
C PHE A 253 3.68 2.56 17.20
N PRO A 254 4.26 1.71 16.32
CA PRO A 254 5.65 1.28 16.39
C PRO A 254 6.62 2.46 16.54
N GLY A 255 7.54 2.34 17.51
CA GLY A 255 8.50 3.39 17.83
C GLY A 255 7.89 4.70 18.34
N ASN A 256 6.61 4.69 18.76
CA ASN A 256 5.84 5.86 19.18
C ASN A 256 5.82 6.98 18.12
N ARG A 257 5.82 6.58 16.84
CA ARG A 257 5.80 7.51 15.69
C ARG A 257 4.40 7.56 15.10
N TYR A 258 3.77 8.72 15.18
CA TYR A 258 2.49 8.96 14.51
C TYR A 258 2.63 8.87 13.00
N PRO A 259 1.58 8.37 12.31
CA PRO A 259 1.40 8.56 10.88
C PRO A 259 1.70 10.01 10.48
N LYS A 260 2.47 10.18 9.41
CA LYS A 260 2.82 11.50 8.87
C LYS A 260 2.00 11.77 7.62
N ASP A 261 1.53 13.00 7.50
CA ASP A 261 0.97 13.56 6.28
C ASP A 261 2.06 13.58 5.18
N PRO A 262 1.86 12.89 4.05
CA PRO A 262 2.82 12.86 2.96
C PRO A 262 3.03 14.20 2.24
N PHE A 263 2.12 15.16 2.42
CA PHE A 263 2.19 16.46 1.75
C PHE A 263 3.06 17.45 2.53
N ASP A 264 2.87 17.59 3.85
CA ASP A 264 3.63 18.54 4.68
C ASP A 264 4.58 17.91 5.72
N GLY A 265 4.60 16.57 5.81
CA GLY A 265 5.45 15.83 6.73
C GLY A 265 5.07 15.93 8.22
N LYS A 266 4.00 16.66 8.56
CA LYS A 266 3.48 16.79 9.92
C LYS A 266 2.64 15.56 10.30
N PRO A 267 2.29 15.35 11.58
CA PRO A 267 1.39 14.27 11.95
C PRO A 267 0.03 14.38 11.24
N VAL A 268 -0.54 13.23 10.85
CA VAL A 268 -1.92 13.16 10.34
C VAL A 268 -2.88 13.79 11.35
N ARG A 269 -3.83 14.58 10.85
CA ARG A 269 -4.74 15.38 11.66
C ARG A 269 -6.05 14.65 11.87
N PHE A 270 -6.82 15.11 12.85
CA PHE A 270 -8.18 14.65 13.06
C PHE A 270 -9.08 15.75 13.63
N THR A 271 -10.37 15.62 13.38
CA THR A 271 -11.42 16.43 13.99
C THR A 271 -12.54 15.51 14.49
N VAL A 272 -13.21 15.89 15.57
CA VAL A 272 -14.29 15.10 16.17
C VAL A 272 -15.58 15.90 16.03
N THR A 273 -16.60 15.25 15.46
CA THR A 273 -17.98 15.74 15.44
C THR A 273 -18.84 14.90 16.38
N THR A 274 -20.12 15.23 16.54
CA THR A 274 -21.03 14.50 17.43
C THR A 274 -21.07 12.98 17.15
N ASN A 275 -20.99 12.57 15.88
CA ASN A 275 -21.19 11.17 15.48
C ASN A 275 -20.01 10.54 14.72
N THR A 276 -19.01 11.35 14.34
CA THR A 276 -17.95 10.91 13.44
C THR A 276 -16.64 11.58 13.82
N LEU A 277 -15.58 10.78 13.90
CA LEU A 277 -14.21 11.27 13.90
C LEU A 277 -13.72 11.30 12.45
N VAL A 278 -13.13 12.39 11.98
CA VAL A 278 -12.57 12.48 10.63
C VAL A 278 -11.05 12.60 10.77
N VAL A 279 -10.31 11.65 10.20
CA VAL A 279 -8.85 11.77 10.04
C VAL A 279 -8.54 12.32 8.66
N TYR A 280 -7.54 13.18 8.53
CA TYR A 280 -7.24 13.83 7.27
C TYR A 280 -5.78 14.26 7.10
N THR A 281 -5.36 14.40 5.84
CA THR A 281 -4.11 15.04 5.38
C THR A 281 -4.47 16.27 4.55
N ILE A 282 -3.59 17.27 4.47
CA ILE A 282 -3.89 18.57 3.84
C ILE A 282 -4.07 18.53 2.31
N GLY A 283 -3.74 17.40 1.68
CA GLY A 283 -3.92 17.25 0.24
C GLY A 283 -2.92 18.05 -0.61
N PRO A 284 -3.10 18.03 -1.94
CA PRO A 284 -2.11 18.52 -2.89
C PRO A 284 -2.06 20.04 -3.06
N ASP A 285 -3.07 20.78 -2.62
CA ASP A 285 -3.05 22.26 -2.64
C ASP A 285 -2.25 22.84 -1.47
N MET A 286 -1.84 21.99 -0.51
CA MET A 286 -1.07 22.34 0.68
C MET A 286 -1.82 23.31 1.61
N VAL A 287 -3.15 23.37 1.52
CA VAL A 287 -4.02 24.20 2.36
C VAL A 287 -4.73 23.31 3.37
N ASP A 288 -4.63 23.64 4.66
CA ASP A 288 -5.32 22.90 5.72
C ASP A 288 -6.77 23.40 5.84
N ASP A 289 -7.69 22.70 5.19
CA ASP A 289 -9.12 23.00 5.19
C ASP A 289 -9.85 22.41 6.41
N ARG A 290 -9.12 21.81 7.35
CA ARG A 290 -9.64 21.25 8.61
C ARG A 290 -10.78 20.23 8.41
N ALA A 291 -10.66 19.43 7.36
CA ALA A 291 -11.64 18.48 6.84
C ALA A 291 -12.99 19.10 6.43
N GLN A 292 -13.04 20.41 6.13
CA GLN A 292 -14.26 21.08 5.64
C GLN A 292 -14.46 20.92 4.14
N ILE A 293 -13.37 20.77 3.39
CA ILE A 293 -13.39 20.57 1.93
C ILE A 293 -12.68 19.25 1.65
N SER A 294 -13.41 18.28 1.08
CA SER A 294 -12.83 17.01 0.65
C SER A 294 -12.17 17.19 -0.70
N TYR A 295 -10.92 16.74 -0.81
CA TYR A 295 -10.30 16.48 -2.09
C TYR A 295 -11.17 15.52 -2.91
N VAL A 296 -11.50 15.90 -4.14
CA VAL A 296 -12.18 15.05 -5.11
C VAL A 296 -11.16 14.61 -6.14
N PHE A 297 -10.90 13.30 -6.20
CA PHE A 297 -9.99 12.76 -7.21
C PHE A 297 -10.62 12.95 -8.59
N GLY A 298 -10.09 13.90 -9.36
CA GLY A 298 -10.56 14.26 -10.69
C GLY A 298 -9.44 14.28 -11.72
N PRO A 299 -9.74 14.62 -12.98
CA PRO A 299 -8.71 14.78 -14.01
C PRO A 299 -7.70 15.89 -13.67
N ASN A 300 -8.09 16.84 -12.81
CA ASN A 300 -7.18 17.86 -12.28
C ASN A 300 -6.53 17.36 -10.97
N PRO A 301 -5.22 17.05 -10.96
CA PRO A 301 -4.52 16.62 -9.75
C PRO A 301 -4.48 17.71 -8.67
N HIS A 302 -4.64 18.97 -9.04
CA HIS A 302 -4.63 20.13 -8.12
C HIS A 302 -6.05 20.53 -7.67
N SER A 303 -6.97 19.57 -7.55
CA SER A 303 -8.23 19.88 -6.85
C SER A 303 -7.91 20.35 -5.43
N SER A 304 -8.64 21.36 -4.97
CA SER A 304 -8.52 21.82 -3.60
C SER A 304 -9.04 20.78 -2.61
N GLY A 305 -8.61 20.87 -1.36
CA GLY A 305 -9.19 20.14 -0.23
C GLY A 305 -8.29 19.08 0.39
N ASP A 306 -8.70 18.67 1.59
CA ASP A 306 -8.05 17.64 2.38
C ASP A 306 -8.39 16.23 1.87
N VAL A 307 -7.45 15.29 1.99
CA VAL A 307 -7.77 13.87 1.84
C VAL A 307 -8.36 13.39 3.15
N ILE A 308 -9.66 13.12 3.16
CA ILE A 308 -10.40 12.77 4.38
C ILE A 308 -10.72 11.28 4.44
N LEU A 309 -10.80 10.76 5.66
CA LEU A 309 -11.38 9.45 5.96
C LEU A 309 -12.28 9.57 7.20
N PRO A 310 -13.60 9.50 7.02
CA PRO A 310 -14.54 9.39 8.12
C PRO A 310 -14.37 8.06 8.88
N VAL A 311 -14.33 8.13 10.20
CA VAL A 311 -14.33 7.02 11.15
C VAL A 311 -15.63 7.13 11.95
N PRO A 312 -16.69 6.44 11.52
CA PRO A 312 -17.99 6.59 12.16
C PRO A 312 -18.02 5.82 13.49
N ASN A 313 -18.83 6.30 14.45
CA ASN A 313 -19.12 5.58 15.69
C ASN A 313 -19.75 4.21 15.37
N ASP A 314 -20.77 4.25 14.53
CA ASP A 314 -21.47 3.09 14.00
C ASP A 314 -20.93 2.72 12.62
N ARG A 315 -20.64 1.44 12.41
CA ARG A 315 -20.10 1.00 11.12
C ARG A 315 -21.16 1.16 10.04
N GLU A 316 -20.77 1.75 8.91
CA GLU A 316 -21.58 1.72 7.69
C GLU A 316 -21.84 0.27 7.27
N PHE A 317 -20.83 -0.60 7.36
CA PHE A 317 -20.99 -2.03 7.09
C PHE A 317 -20.60 -2.81 8.35
N PRO A 318 -21.54 -3.30 9.17
CA PRO A 318 -21.20 -4.11 10.33
C PRO A 318 -20.66 -5.46 9.86
N PHE A 319 -19.33 -5.55 9.65
CA PHE A 319 -18.73 -6.83 9.31
C PHE A 319 -18.97 -7.83 10.44
N PRO A 320 -19.48 -9.04 10.10
CA PRO A 320 -19.79 -10.02 11.11
C PRO A 320 -18.52 -10.49 11.81
N LYS A 321 -18.69 -10.85 13.08
CA LYS A 321 -17.59 -11.37 13.90
C LYS A 321 -17.10 -12.73 13.41
N ALA A 322 -17.99 -13.49 12.75
CA ALA A 322 -17.77 -14.79 12.14
C ALA A 322 -18.02 -14.71 10.62
N PRO A 323 -17.64 -15.73 9.84
CA PRO A 323 -17.99 -15.79 8.42
C PRO A 323 -19.47 -15.52 8.17
N VAL A 324 -19.78 -14.79 7.09
CA VAL A 324 -21.15 -14.55 6.64
C VAL A 324 -21.74 -15.87 6.15
N THR A 325 -22.80 -16.35 6.81
CA THR A 325 -23.72 -17.34 6.24
C THR A 325 -25.03 -16.63 5.93
N ALA A 326 -25.71 -17.01 4.86
CA ALA A 326 -27.05 -16.50 4.59
C ALA A 326 -27.90 -17.55 3.91
N THR A 327 -29.18 -17.64 4.28
CA THR A 327 -30.11 -18.59 3.65
C THR A 327 -30.56 -18.13 2.27
N ASP A 328 -30.61 -16.82 2.06
CA ASP A 328 -31.06 -16.17 0.82
C ASP A 328 -30.52 -14.71 0.73
N VAL A 329 -30.83 -14.03 -0.38
CA VAL A 329 -30.41 -12.63 -0.62
C VAL A 329 -30.98 -11.66 0.40
N SER A 330 -32.20 -11.89 0.90
CA SER A 330 -32.82 -11.03 1.91
C SER A 330 -32.07 -11.13 3.23
N ASP A 331 -31.72 -12.35 3.64
CA ASP A 331 -30.90 -12.60 4.82
C ASP A 331 -29.50 -11.97 4.69
N LEU A 332 -28.87 -12.11 3.52
CA LEU A 332 -27.60 -11.45 3.24
C LEU A 332 -27.72 -9.91 3.34
N HIS A 333 -28.73 -9.30 2.72
CA HIS A 333 -28.91 -7.84 2.77
C HIS A 333 -29.24 -7.33 4.19
N LYS A 334 -29.90 -8.12 5.05
CA LYS A 334 -30.10 -7.77 6.47
C LYS A 334 -28.78 -7.64 7.24
N GLN A 335 -27.75 -8.39 6.82
CA GLN A 335 -26.40 -8.29 7.41
C GLN A 335 -25.66 -7.02 6.94
N PHE A 336 -26.15 -6.39 5.86
CA PHE A 336 -25.62 -5.17 5.28
C PHE A 336 -26.69 -4.07 5.22
N PRO A 337 -27.15 -3.55 6.38
CA PRO A 337 -28.27 -2.61 6.44
C PRO A 337 -28.05 -1.29 5.68
N ASN A 338 -26.80 -0.93 5.38
CA ASN A 338 -26.45 0.24 4.56
C ASN A 338 -26.00 -0.12 3.13
N GLY A 339 -26.37 -1.32 2.67
CA GLY A 339 -26.06 -1.83 1.33
C GLY A 339 -24.74 -2.58 1.25
N MET A 340 -24.47 -3.15 0.07
CA MET A 340 -23.24 -3.90 -0.16
C MET A 340 -22.00 -2.98 -0.19
N PRO A 341 -20.79 -3.52 0.06
CA PRO A 341 -19.54 -2.78 -0.03
C PRO A 341 -19.26 -2.25 -1.46
N PRO A 342 -18.40 -1.24 -1.63
CA PRO A 342 -18.02 -0.74 -2.95
C PRO A 342 -17.42 -1.83 -3.87
N ASP A 343 -17.79 -1.81 -5.15
CA ASP A 343 -17.22 -2.68 -6.19
C ASP A 343 -16.02 -1.97 -6.84
N SER A 344 -14.83 -2.59 -6.80
CA SER A 344 -13.61 -2.00 -7.37
C SER A 344 -13.53 -2.07 -8.89
N PHE A 345 -14.37 -2.89 -9.53
CA PHE A 345 -14.52 -2.97 -10.98
C PHE A 345 -15.79 -2.25 -11.48
N GLY A 346 -16.73 -1.95 -10.59
CA GLY A 346 -17.95 -1.22 -10.91
C GLY A 346 -17.72 0.26 -11.28
N PRO A 347 -18.75 0.95 -11.81
CA PRO A 347 -18.70 2.40 -11.99
C PRO A 347 -18.41 3.11 -10.66
N VAL A 348 -17.91 4.35 -10.71
CA VAL A 348 -17.63 5.14 -9.50
C VAL A 348 -18.86 5.18 -8.59
N GLY A 349 -18.73 4.68 -7.36
CA GLY A 349 -19.84 4.58 -6.39
C GLY A 349 -20.67 3.28 -6.47
N GLY A 350 -20.37 2.39 -7.42
CA GLY A 350 -20.98 1.07 -7.54
C GLY A 350 -20.69 0.19 -6.32
N LYS A 351 -21.61 -0.75 -6.03
CA LYS A 351 -21.52 -1.71 -4.93
C LYS A 351 -21.47 -3.14 -5.47
N LEU A 352 -20.92 -4.07 -4.67
CA LEU A 352 -20.95 -5.49 -4.96
C LEU A 352 -22.40 -5.98 -5.12
N LYS A 353 -22.60 -6.99 -5.97
CA LYS A 353 -23.91 -7.54 -6.34
C LYS A 353 -24.14 -8.90 -5.70
N THR A 354 -25.39 -9.37 -5.74
CA THR A 354 -25.80 -10.64 -5.13
C THR A 354 -26.69 -11.47 -6.06
N THR A 355 -26.52 -12.79 -6.08
CA THR A 355 -27.36 -13.76 -6.83
C THR A 355 -28.15 -14.66 -5.88
N THR A 356 -29.15 -15.39 -6.36
CA THR A 356 -30.04 -16.22 -5.51
C THR A 356 -29.75 -17.73 -5.56
N SER A 357 -29.12 -18.27 -6.60
CA SER A 357 -28.90 -19.72 -6.74
C SER A 357 -27.67 -20.06 -7.62
N PRO A 358 -26.50 -20.35 -7.03
CA PRO A 358 -26.19 -20.25 -5.60
C PRO A 358 -26.24 -18.80 -5.09
N LEU A 359 -26.37 -18.63 -3.78
CA LEU A 359 -26.27 -17.32 -3.15
C LEU A 359 -24.80 -16.88 -3.22
N CYS A 360 -24.51 -15.92 -4.09
CA CYS A 360 -23.16 -15.40 -4.23
C CYS A 360 -23.13 -13.89 -3.99
N VAL A 361 -22.00 -13.40 -3.53
CA VAL A 361 -21.60 -11.99 -3.66
C VAL A 361 -20.62 -11.89 -4.80
N TYR A 362 -20.81 -10.96 -5.72
CA TYR A 362 -19.92 -10.83 -6.86
C TYR A 362 -19.61 -9.39 -7.25
N SER A 363 -18.47 -9.22 -7.92
CA SER A 363 -17.98 -7.98 -8.53
C SER A 363 -18.04 -8.15 -10.04
N CYS A 364 -18.54 -7.11 -10.73
CA CYS A 364 -18.65 -7.14 -12.18
C CYS A 364 -17.25 -7.21 -12.83
N GLY A 365 -17.04 -8.11 -13.76
CA GLY A 365 -15.82 -8.18 -14.54
C GLY A 365 -15.55 -6.89 -15.32
N PRO A 366 -14.30 -6.65 -15.76
CA PRO A 366 -13.87 -5.43 -16.44
C PRO A 366 -14.58 -5.15 -17.78
N LYS A 367 -15.36 -6.10 -18.30
CA LYS A 367 -16.08 -6.02 -19.58
C LYS A 367 -17.59 -5.76 -19.43
N ALA A 368 -18.14 -5.80 -18.22
CA ALA A 368 -19.57 -5.61 -17.97
C ALA A 368 -19.96 -4.12 -18.05
N TRP A 369 -19.92 -3.54 -19.25
CA TRP A 369 -20.50 -2.22 -19.51
C TRP A 369 -22.03 -2.26 -19.42
N ASP A 370 -22.62 -3.40 -19.74
CA ASP A 370 -24.02 -3.71 -19.45
C ASP A 370 -24.09 -4.67 -18.25
N PRO A 371 -24.63 -4.23 -17.10
CA PRO A 371 -24.80 -5.11 -15.97
C PRO A 371 -25.76 -6.25 -16.36
N PRO A 372 -25.40 -7.52 -16.09
CA PRO A 372 -26.29 -8.62 -16.43
C PRO A 372 -27.63 -8.50 -15.72
N ASN A 373 -28.70 -9.02 -16.34
CA ASN A 373 -29.98 -9.14 -15.68
C ASN A 373 -29.88 -10.13 -14.51
N LEU A 374 -29.83 -9.61 -13.29
CA LEU A 374 -29.65 -10.39 -12.05
C LEU A 374 -30.69 -11.50 -11.85
N ALA A 375 -31.89 -11.35 -12.40
CA ALA A 375 -32.95 -12.35 -12.28
C ALA A 375 -32.68 -13.62 -13.11
N THR A 376 -31.84 -13.51 -14.14
CA THR A 376 -31.53 -14.59 -15.08
C THR A 376 -30.02 -14.81 -15.21
N TYR A 377 -29.22 -14.23 -14.31
CA TYR A 377 -27.77 -14.31 -14.39
C TYR A 377 -27.31 -15.68 -13.88
N GLU A 378 -26.97 -16.55 -14.81
CA GLU A 378 -26.21 -17.76 -14.52
C GLU A 378 -24.72 -17.41 -14.53
N ILE A 379 -24.01 -17.82 -13.47
CA ILE A 379 -22.55 -17.72 -13.42
C ILE A 379 -22.00 -18.76 -14.41
N THR A 380 -21.86 -18.37 -15.67
CA THR A 380 -21.45 -19.27 -16.77
C THR A 380 -19.92 -19.35 -16.90
N ALA A 381 -19.19 -18.34 -16.40
CA ALA A 381 -17.74 -18.30 -16.38
C ALA A 381 -17.24 -17.52 -15.16
N GLY A 382 -16.34 -18.11 -14.37
CA GLY A 382 -15.59 -17.37 -13.35
C GLY A 382 -14.60 -16.42 -14.00
N TYR A 383 -14.32 -15.30 -13.35
CA TYR A 383 -13.32 -14.35 -13.83
C TYR A 383 -11.96 -15.04 -14.02
N ASP A 384 -11.50 -15.05 -15.27
CA ASP A 384 -10.16 -15.48 -15.63
C ASP A 384 -9.20 -14.27 -15.61
N PRO A 385 -8.28 -14.17 -14.63
CA PRO A 385 -7.29 -13.10 -14.55
C PRO A 385 -6.25 -13.11 -15.67
N THR A 386 -6.10 -14.23 -16.39
CA THR A 386 -5.11 -14.40 -17.46
C THR A 386 -5.57 -13.85 -18.80
N ASN A 387 -6.89 -13.78 -19.04
CA ASN A 387 -7.51 -13.14 -20.22
C ASN A 387 -7.62 -11.60 -20.10
N GLY A 388 -7.13 -11.04 -19.00
CA GLY A 388 -7.02 -9.62 -18.75
C GLY A 388 -8.35 -8.85 -18.76
N LEU A 389 -8.41 -7.73 -19.49
CA LEU A 389 -9.61 -6.88 -19.61
C LEU A 389 -10.74 -7.54 -20.42
N VAL A 390 -10.45 -8.67 -21.06
CA VAL A 390 -11.35 -9.34 -22.01
C VAL A 390 -12.12 -10.48 -21.33
N SER A 391 -11.80 -10.78 -20.07
CA SER A 391 -12.52 -11.79 -19.30
C SER A 391 -13.99 -11.38 -19.15
N GLU A 392 -14.87 -12.24 -19.64
CA GLU A 392 -16.32 -12.09 -19.51
C GLU A 392 -16.83 -12.58 -18.15
N GLY A 393 -15.95 -13.21 -17.36
CA GLY A 393 -16.31 -13.76 -16.06
C GLY A 393 -16.37 -12.70 -14.97
N ASP A 394 -17.18 -12.99 -13.95
CA ASP A 394 -17.31 -12.17 -12.74
C ASP A 394 -16.48 -12.79 -11.59
N LEU A 395 -16.03 -11.96 -10.65
CA LEU A 395 -15.41 -12.45 -9.40
C LEU A 395 -16.51 -12.69 -8.39
N PHE A 396 -16.60 -13.89 -7.82
CA PHE A 396 -17.67 -14.23 -6.89
C PHE A 396 -17.19 -15.05 -5.71
N VAL A 397 -17.85 -14.86 -4.56
CA VAL A 397 -17.80 -15.78 -3.44
C VAL A 397 -19.18 -16.39 -3.27
N GLU A 398 -19.23 -17.72 -3.31
CA GLU A 398 -20.41 -18.45 -2.87
C GLU A 398 -20.53 -18.31 -1.34
N ILE A 399 -21.69 -17.84 -0.90
CA ILE A 399 -22.00 -17.73 0.51
C ILE A 399 -22.43 -19.11 0.99
N PRO A 400 -21.69 -19.72 1.94
CA PRO A 400 -22.03 -21.05 2.41
C PRO A 400 -23.42 -21.03 3.06
N LYS A 401 -24.19 -22.09 2.77
CA LYS A 401 -25.43 -22.35 3.49
C LYS A 401 -25.10 -22.59 4.98
N PRO A 402 -25.95 -22.10 5.90
CA PRO A 402 -25.73 -22.24 7.34
C PRO A 402 -25.68 -23.69 7.81
#